data_AF-A0AA39QY51-F1
#
_entry.id   AF-A0AA39QY51-F1
#
_cell.length_a   1.000
_cell.length_b   1.000
_cell.length_c   1.000
_cell.angle_alpha   90.00
_cell.angle_beta   90.00
_cell.angle_gamma   90.00
#
_symmetry.space_group_name_H-M   'P 1'
#
loop_
_entity.id
_entity.type
_entity.pdbx_description
1 polymer ?
#
loop_
_entity_poly.entity_id
_entity_poly.type
_entity_poly.pdbx_seq_one_letter_code
_entity_poly.pdbx_strand_id
1 'polypeptide(L)'
;MAGSDTNNFSSSSPHRLPTFSASQALQNLSSTPRRPISTGLRRLDAALQGRDYDSSSQDDLPGGISRGEVTEVYGPPGVGKTAFAIQLATNALHAGDSVVWVDASCQLVGPRLRDLIERPRISGKQPESSQFVFQARLNNLHHFTTPTLPHLLALLTHQSTLFPPLDTSLIVIDSVSTLFALAFPKILENADILQTPAKKSEAVQWSAGRRWAVMGEFMSKIGRLAATSNIAILMTSQTTTRIKHETRAVLHPAISGNAWDNGIGARLVLFRDWLFGGPEMPSSRGEYVPGIRFAGVMKAKGVTYEGVGKVITFTIEEHGLHEMMHDQAEIRLNISPILPATSIKRKRGEIADSESEDEEAASDHDFGWAEDDDALNAAALIG
;
A
#
# COMPACT_ATOMS: atom_id res chain seq x y z
N MET A 1 -9.25 -47.19 -28.23
CA MET A 1 -8.57 -47.76 -27.05
C MET A 1 -7.29 -46.96 -26.84
N ALA A 2 -7.31 -46.01 -25.90
CA ALA A 2 -6.14 -45.23 -25.49
C ALA A 2 -6.25 -45.09 -23.96
N GLY A 3 -5.13 -45.36 -23.29
CA GLY A 3 -5.06 -45.75 -21.89
C GLY A 3 -5.57 -44.70 -20.91
N SER A 4 -6.30 -45.19 -19.90
CA SER A 4 -6.56 -44.48 -18.66
C SER A 4 -5.29 -44.47 -17.81
N ASP A 5 -4.59 -43.35 -17.76
CA ASP A 5 -3.54 -43.12 -16.76
C ASP A 5 -4.20 -42.89 -15.40
N THR A 6 -4.43 -43.99 -14.69
CA THR A 6 -4.76 -43.99 -13.27
C THR A 6 -3.51 -43.60 -12.48
N ASN A 7 -3.33 -42.30 -12.24
CA ASN A 7 -2.32 -41.83 -11.30
C ASN A 7 -2.77 -42.15 -9.87
N ASN A 8 -2.31 -43.32 -9.42
CA ASN A 8 -2.44 -43.83 -8.07
C ASN A 8 -1.51 -43.07 -7.11
N PHE A 9 -1.92 -41.88 -6.67
CA PHE A 9 -1.32 -41.17 -5.54
C PHE A 9 -2.29 -41.12 -4.36
N SER A 10 -2.68 -42.28 -3.86
CA SER A 10 -3.18 -42.40 -2.49
C SER A 10 -1.99 -42.34 -1.53
N SER A 11 -1.54 -41.12 -1.21
CA SER A 11 -0.71 -40.87 -0.02
C SER A 11 -1.16 -39.57 0.66
N SER A 12 -2.25 -39.66 1.43
CA SER A 12 -2.57 -38.64 2.43
C SER A 12 -1.61 -38.77 3.61
N SER A 13 -0.36 -38.36 3.43
CA SER A 13 0.48 -38.03 4.58
C SER A 13 0.07 -36.64 5.07
N PRO A 14 -0.13 -36.44 6.39
CA PRO A 14 -0.60 -35.17 6.95
C PRO A 14 0.42 -34.01 6.81
N HIS A 15 1.57 -34.27 6.19
CA HIS A 15 2.70 -33.34 6.11
C HIS A 15 2.94 -32.78 4.71
N ARG A 16 2.21 -33.25 3.69
CA ARG A 16 2.34 -32.74 2.31
C ARG A 16 1.05 -32.05 1.92
N LEU A 17 1.15 -30.74 1.69
CA LEU A 17 0.05 -30.00 1.04
C LEU A 17 -0.26 -30.69 -0.30
N PRO A 18 -1.54 -30.77 -0.69
CA PRO A 18 -1.92 -31.33 -1.97
C PRO A 18 -1.14 -30.62 -3.08
N THR A 19 -0.54 -31.39 -3.99
CA THR A 19 0.18 -30.80 -5.12
C THR A 19 -0.85 -30.37 -6.15
N PHE A 20 -1.10 -29.07 -6.21
CA PHE A 20 -1.87 -28.47 -7.29
C PHE A 20 -0.93 -28.12 -8.43
N SER A 21 -1.30 -28.45 -9.67
CA SER A 21 -0.59 -27.91 -10.83
C SER A 21 -0.76 -26.39 -10.89
N ALA A 22 0.21 -25.68 -11.46
CA ALA A 22 0.11 -24.23 -11.62
C ALA A 22 -1.14 -23.81 -12.41
N SER A 23 -1.56 -24.61 -13.40
CA SER A 23 -2.79 -24.39 -14.17
C SER A 23 -4.05 -24.60 -13.32
N GLN A 24 -4.11 -25.63 -12.47
CA GLN A 24 -5.22 -25.81 -11.52
C GLN A 24 -5.26 -24.71 -10.46
N ALA A 25 -4.10 -24.25 -9.96
CA ALA A 25 -4.03 -23.12 -9.05
C ALA A 25 -4.55 -21.84 -9.72
N LEU A 26 -4.19 -21.59 -10.98
CA LEU A 26 -4.70 -20.45 -11.76
C LEU A 26 -6.21 -20.55 -12.03
N GLN A 27 -6.71 -21.75 -12.36
CA GLN A 27 -8.15 -21.99 -12.55
C GLN A 27 -8.92 -21.87 -11.23
N ASN A 28 -8.35 -22.31 -10.10
CA ASN A 28 -8.92 -22.13 -8.76
C ASN A 28 -8.92 -20.66 -8.33
N LEU A 29 -7.86 -19.90 -8.66
CA LEU A 29 -7.82 -18.45 -8.49
C LEU A 29 -8.88 -17.74 -9.34
N SER A 30 -9.18 -18.27 -10.53
CA SER A 30 -10.18 -17.72 -11.45
C SER A 30 -11.62 -18.13 -11.08
N SER A 31 -11.81 -19.27 -10.44
CA SER A 31 -13.13 -19.84 -10.08
C SER A 31 -13.57 -19.51 -8.66
N THR A 32 -12.64 -19.22 -7.74
CA THR A 32 -13.00 -18.72 -6.40
C THR A 32 -13.44 -17.26 -6.55
N PRO A 33 -14.66 -16.87 -6.15
CA PRO A 33 -15.11 -15.49 -6.23
C PRO A 33 -14.43 -14.63 -5.16
N ARG A 34 -13.12 -14.39 -5.31
CA ARG A 34 -12.38 -13.35 -4.57
C ARG A 34 -12.68 -12.01 -5.20
N ARG A 35 -13.93 -11.54 -5.05
CA ARG A 35 -14.32 -10.26 -5.63
C ARG A 35 -13.44 -9.15 -5.04
N PRO A 36 -12.71 -8.39 -5.89
CA PRO A 36 -12.02 -7.20 -5.44
C PRO A 36 -13.02 -6.19 -4.86
N ILE A 37 -12.53 -5.35 -3.96
CA ILE A 37 -13.32 -4.28 -3.36
C ILE A 37 -13.14 -3.03 -4.21
N SER A 38 -14.23 -2.60 -4.86
CA SER A 38 -14.28 -1.39 -5.69
C SER A 38 -13.81 -0.17 -4.90
N THR A 39 -12.93 0.64 -5.48
CA THR A 39 -12.55 1.96 -4.96
C THR A 39 -13.62 3.01 -5.24
N GLY A 40 -14.52 2.75 -6.20
CA GLY A 40 -15.51 3.70 -6.70
C GLY A 40 -14.99 4.54 -7.86
N LEU A 41 -13.72 4.37 -8.23
CA LEU A 41 -13.07 4.97 -9.39
C LEU A 41 -12.83 3.86 -10.43
N ARG A 42 -13.61 3.83 -11.51
CA ARG A 42 -13.66 2.71 -12.47
C ARG A 42 -12.31 2.47 -13.15
N ARG A 43 -11.62 3.54 -13.57
CA ARG A 43 -10.28 3.38 -14.19
C ARG A 43 -9.24 2.91 -13.19
N LEU A 44 -9.34 3.34 -11.92
CA LEU A 44 -8.44 2.86 -10.87
C LEU A 44 -8.70 1.39 -10.55
N ASP A 45 -9.98 1.01 -10.52
CA ASP A 45 -10.41 -0.38 -10.30
C ASP A 45 -9.92 -1.32 -11.41
N ALA A 46 -9.91 -0.86 -12.66
CA ALA A 46 -9.30 -1.58 -13.77
C ALA A 46 -7.76 -1.64 -13.65
N ALA A 47 -7.12 -0.51 -13.35
CA ALA A 47 -5.67 -0.39 -13.25
C ALA A 47 -5.08 -1.26 -12.13
N LEU A 48 -5.74 -1.34 -10.97
CA LEU A 48 -5.37 -2.23 -9.86
C LEU A 48 -5.45 -3.72 -10.21
N GLN A 49 -6.23 -4.06 -11.24
CA GLN A 49 -6.31 -5.42 -11.79
C GLN A 49 -5.36 -5.63 -12.98
N GLY A 50 -4.48 -4.67 -13.29
CA GLY A 50 -3.54 -4.75 -14.41
C GLY A 50 -4.20 -4.59 -15.78
N ARG A 51 -5.43 -4.07 -15.84
CA ARG A 51 -6.20 -3.91 -17.09
C ARG A 51 -6.18 -2.48 -17.59
N ASP A 52 -6.29 -2.31 -18.90
CA ASP A 52 -6.68 -1.04 -19.52
C ASP A 52 -8.19 -0.86 -19.40
N TYR A 53 -8.62 0.38 -19.15
CA TYR A 53 -10.04 0.70 -19.11
C TYR A 53 -10.50 0.97 -20.54
N ASP A 54 -11.26 0.04 -21.12
CA ASP A 54 -11.89 0.24 -22.41
C ASP A 54 -13.38 0.57 -22.19
N SER A 55 -13.72 1.83 -22.47
CA SER A 55 -15.10 2.34 -22.41
C SER A 55 -16.07 1.62 -23.34
N SER A 56 -15.57 0.89 -24.35
CA SER A 56 -16.38 0.16 -25.32
C SER A 56 -16.72 -1.27 -24.90
N SER A 57 -16.00 -1.84 -23.92
CA SER A 57 -16.30 -3.17 -23.39
C SER A 57 -17.47 -3.09 -22.40
N GLN A 58 -18.62 -3.70 -22.75
CA GLN A 58 -19.79 -3.82 -21.84
C GLN A 58 -19.58 -4.83 -20.69
N ASP A 59 -18.44 -5.51 -20.66
CA ASP A 59 -18.11 -6.39 -19.55
C ASP A 59 -17.60 -5.55 -18.37
N ASP A 60 -18.53 -5.16 -17.48
CA ASP A 60 -18.27 -4.63 -16.13
C ASP A 60 -17.58 -5.71 -15.26
N LEU A 61 -16.37 -6.11 -15.66
CA LEU A 61 -15.59 -7.06 -14.88
C LEU A 61 -15.24 -6.39 -13.54
N PRO A 62 -15.48 -7.08 -12.40
CA PRO A 62 -15.21 -6.51 -11.09
C PRO A 62 -13.74 -6.09 -10.98
N GLY A 63 -13.50 -4.93 -10.39
CA GLY A 63 -12.17 -4.35 -10.20
C GLY A 63 -12.02 -3.71 -8.82
N GLY A 64 -10.83 -3.18 -8.54
CA GLY A 64 -10.50 -2.55 -7.27
C GLY A 64 -9.40 -3.28 -6.51
N ILE A 65 -9.42 -3.17 -5.19
CA ILE A 65 -8.40 -3.74 -4.30
C ILE A 65 -8.64 -5.23 -4.13
N SER A 66 -7.64 -6.07 -4.45
CA SER A 66 -7.81 -7.52 -4.33
C SER A 66 -7.82 -7.98 -2.87
N ARG A 67 -8.62 -9.01 -2.60
CA ARG A 67 -8.58 -9.75 -1.34
C ARG A 67 -7.40 -10.74 -1.34
N GLY A 68 -6.87 -11.04 -0.17
CA GLY A 68 -5.72 -11.95 -0.05
C GLY A 68 -4.36 -11.26 -0.07
N GLU A 69 -4.32 -9.95 -0.22
CA GLU A 69 -3.07 -9.17 -0.30
C GLU A 69 -3.16 -7.88 0.52
N VAL A 70 -1.99 -7.27 0.73
CA VAL A 70 -1.85 -5.99 1.42
C VAL A 70 -1.70 -4.88 0.38
N THR A 71 -2.49 -3.83 0.51
CA THR A 71 -2.43 -2.62 -0.32
C THR A 71 -1.95 -1.44 0.51
N GLU A 72 -0.95 -0.72 0.02
CA GLU A 72 -0.46 0.52 0.64
C GLU A 72 -0.92 1.75 -0.16
N VAL A 73 -1.50 2.72 0.54
CA VAL A 73 -1.82 4.04 0.00
C VAL A 73 -0.96 5.07 0.74
N TYR A 74 0.00 5.67 0.04
CA TYR A 74 0.85 6.70 0.61
C TYR A 74 0.66 8.05 -0.10
N GLY A 75 1.10 9.12 0.56
CA GLY A 75 1.04 10.46 -0.01
C GLY A 75 1.21 11.54 1.06
N PRO A 76 1.41 12.80 0.66
CA PRO A 76 1.51 13.93 1.58
C PRO A 76 0.29 14.10 2.50
N PRO A 77 0.40 14.89 3.58
CA PRO A 77 -0.76 15.31 4.37
C PRO A 77 -1.82 16.01 3.52
N GLY A 78 -3.11 15.80 3.83
CA GLY A 78 -4.22 16.49 3.15
C GLY A 78 -4.57 16.01 1.73
N VAL A 79 -3.87 15.03 1.16
CA VAL A 79 -4.21 14.49 -0.18
C VAL A 79 -5.47 13.62 -0.20
N GLY A 80 -5.99 13.21 0.97
CA GLY A 80 -7.24 12.46 1.09
C GLY A 80 -7.11 10.96 1.33
N LYS A 81 -5.99 10.49 1.88
CA LYS A 81 -5.76 9.07 2.21
C LYS A 81 -6.89 8.46 3.06
N THR A 82 -7.26 9.13 4.16
CA THR A 82 -8.38 8.72 5.03
C THR A 82 -9.72 8.74 4.28
N ALA A 83 -9.98 9.75 3.46
CA ALA A 83 -11.21 9.80 2.66
C ALA A 83 -11.29 8.65 1.64
N PHE A 84 -10.17 8.30 1.01
CA PHE A 84 -10.05 7.13 0.14
C PHE A 84 -10.34 5.83 0.89
N ALA A 85 -9.77 5.66 2.09
CA ALA A 85 -10.01 4.50 2.93
C ALA A 85 -11.47 4.40 3.40
N ILE A 86 -12.10 5.53 3.77
CA ILE A 86 -13.53 5.59 4.13
C ILE A 86 -14.40 5.19 2.93
N GLN A 87 -14.08 5.64 1.71
CA GLN A 87 -14.82 5.24 0.51
C GLN A 87 -14.74 3.73 0.29
N LEU A 88 -13.56 3.13 0.42
CA LEU A 88 -13.36 1.70 0.26
C LEU A 88 -14.16 0.90 1.31
N ALA A 89 -14.10 1.32 2.58
CA ALA A 89 -14.88 0.74 3.66
C ALA A 89 -16.38 0.81 3.37
N THR A 90 -16.86 1.98 2.93
CA THR A 90 -18.27 2.17 2.56
C THR A 90 -18.67 1.23 1.41
N ASN A 91 -17.83 1.09 0.39
CA ASN A 91 -18.11 0.22 -0.75
C ASN A 91 -18.22 -1.26 -0.35
N ALA A 92 -17.36 -1.72 0.57
CA ALA A 92 -17.42 -3.06 1.16
C ALA A 92 -18.70 -3.27 1.99
N LEU A 93 -19.04 -2.32 2.88
CA LEU A 93 -20.28 -2.36 3.66
C LEU A 93 -21.53 -2.38 2.77
N HIS A 94 -21.53 -1.58 1.69
CA HIS A 94 -22.61 -1.60 0.71
C HIS A 94 -22.70 -2.92 -0.07
N ALA A 95 -21.61 -3.70 -0.14
CA ALA A 95 -21.62 -5.04 -0.72
C ALA A 95 -22.17 -6.10 0.26
N GLY A 96 -22.43 -5.72 1.52
CA GLY A 96 -22.90 -6.62 2.57
C GLY A 96 -21.78 -7.27 3.39
N ASP A 97 -20.52 -6.91 3.13
CA ASP A 97 -19.38 -7.46 3.85
C ASP A 97 -19.15 -6.76 5.21
N SER A 98 -18.35 -7.39 6.07
CA SER A 98 -17.85 -6.79 7.31
C SER A 98 -16.51 -6.08 7.10
N VAL A 99 -16.33 -4.95 7.79
CA VAL A 99 -15.12 -4.13 7.71
C VAL A 99 -14.56 -3.94 9.11
N VAL A 100 -13.26 -4.16 9.26
CA VAL A 100 -12.51 -3.78 10.46
C VAL A 100 -11.75 -2.49 10.18
N TRP A 101 -12.00 -1.45 10.97
CA TRP A 101 -11.26 -0.20 10.92
C TRP A 101 -10.36 -0.08 12.14
N VAL A 102 -9.06 0.10 11.93
CA VAL A 102 -8.06 0.27 12.98
C VAL A 102 -7.49 1.68 12.95
N ASP A 103 -7.88 2.49 13.93
CA ASP A 103 -7.31 3.81 14.19
C ASP A 103 -5.92 3.64 14.81
N ALA A 104 -4.89 3.78 13.98
CA ALA A 104 -3.50 3.69 14.41
C ALA A 104 -2.96 5.06 14.84
N SER A 105 -3.26 6.11 14.07
CA SER A 105 -2.78 7.47 14.35
C SER A 105 -3.71 8.57 13.87
N CYS A 106 -4.76 8.22 13.13
CA CYS A 106 -5.81 9.12 12.70
C CYS A 106 -7.13 8.59 13.27
N GLN A 107 -7.92 9.44 13.90
CA GLN A 107 -9.24 9.03 14.38
C GLN A 107 -10.24 9.03 13.24
N LEU A 108 -11.08 7.99 13.19
CA LEU A 108 -12.15 7.89 12.21
C LEU A 108 -13.18 9.02 12.39
N VAL A 109 -13.39 9.80 11.33
CA VAL A 109 -14.39 10.87 11.32
C VAL A 109 -15.79 10.28 11.12
N GLY A 110 -16.45 9.95 12.24
CA GLY A 110 -17.77 9.29 12.26
C GLY A 110 -18.85 9.93 11.37
N PRO A 111 -19.06 11.27 11.40
CA PRO A 111 -20.06 11.92 10.54
C PRO A 111 -19.81 11.66 9.05
N ARG A 112 -18.56 11.80 8.62
CA ARG A 112 -18.17 11.58 7.22
C ARG A 112 -18.45 10.16 6.75
N LEU A 113 -18.17 9.17 7.59
CA LEU A 113 -18.47 7.77 7.30
C LEU A 113 -19.98 7.52 7.25
N ARG A 114 -20.73 8.05 8.22
CA ARG A 114 -22.19 7.94 8.26
C ARG A 114 -22.85 8.45 6.98
N ASP A 115 -22.48 9.64 6.53
CA ASP A 115 -23.03 10.26 5.31
C ASP A 115 -22.84 9.38 4.07
N LEU A 116 -21.73 8.64 4.01
CA LEU A 116 -21.41 7.73 2.91
C LEU A 116 -22.16 6.39 3.05
N ILE A 117 -22.32 5.87 4.27
CA ILE A 117 -23.07 4.63 4.53
C ILE A 117 -24.57 4.80 4.27
N GLU A 118 -25.16 5.93 4.64
CA GLU A 118 -26.60 6.21 4.50
C GLU A 118 -27.08 6.23 3.04
N ARG A 119 -26.17 6.37 2.07
CA ARG A 119 -26.56 6.41 0.66
C ARG A 119 -27.12 5.07 0.16
N PRO A 120 -28.27 5.09 -0.51
CA PRO A 120 -28.70 3.98 -1.34
C PRO A 120 -27.74 3.83 -2.52
N ARG A 121 -27.40 2.59 -2.91
CA ARG A 121 -26.84 2.38 -4.26
C ARG A 121 -27.92 2.82 -5.25
N ILE A 122 -27.56 3.60 -6.27
CA ILE A 122 -28.42 3.91 -7.41
C ILE A 122 -28.60 2.61 -8.20
N SER A 123 -29.35 1.67 -7.65
CA SER A 123 -29.79 0.45 -8.29
C SER A 123 -31.29 0.46 -8.08
N GLY A 124 -32.05 0.55 -9.17
CA GLY A 124 -33.48 0.88 -9.22
C GLY A 124 -34.44 -0.12 -8.57
N LYS A 125 -34.05 -0.78 -7.47
CA LYS A 125 -34.93 -1.55 -6.60
C LYS A 125 -35.35 -0.66 -5.43
N GLN A 126 -36.65 -0.70 -5.16
CA GLN A 126 -37.37 0.05 -4.14
C GLN A 126 -36.59 0.19 -2.82
N PRO A 127 -36.69 1.34 -2.13
CA PRO A 127 -36.05 1.52 -0.84
C PRO A 127 -36.75 0.61 0.19
N GLU A 128 -36.13 -0.52 0.52
CA GLU A 128 -36.32 -1.10 1.85
C GLU A 128 -36.05 0.00 2.89
N SER A 129 -36.75 -0.03 4.03
CA SER A 129 -36.66 1.02 5.05
C SER A 129 -35.21 1.40 5.31
N SER A 130 -34.82 2.61 4.87
CA SER A 130 -33.43 3.07 4.78
C SER A 130 -32.67 2.93 6.10
N GLN A 131 -33.39 3.05 7.22
CA GLN A 131 -32.85 2.94 8.57
C GLN A 131 -32.40 1.51 8.94
N PHE A 132 -33.11 0.46 8.50
CA PHE A 132 -32.72 -0.92 8.78
C PHE A 132 -31.44 -1.30 8.01
N VAL A 133 -31.38 -0.92 6.73
CA VAL A 133 -30.20 -1.16 5.87
C VAL A 133 -28.98 -0.40 6.41
N PHE A 134 -29.17 0.85 6.86
CA PHE A 134 -28.13 1.62 7.51
C PHE A 134 -27.61 0.95 8.79
N GLN A 135 -28.52 0.52 9.68
CA GLN A 135 -28.13 -0.13 10.93
C GLN A 135 -27.41 -1.46 10.68
N ALA A 136 -27.86 -2.25 9.70
CA ALA A 136 -27.19 -3.48 9.31
C ALA A 136 -25.76 -3.22 8.83
N ARG A 137 -25.54 -2.19 8.00
CA ARG A 137 -24.20 -1.77 7.55
C ARG A 137 -23.33 -1.28 8.70
N LEU A 138 -23.88 -0.55 9.66
CA LEU A 138 -23.14 -0.14 10.85
C LEU A 138 -22.74 -1.32 11.73
N ASN A 139 -23.61 -2.32 11.88
CA ASN A 139 -23.29 -3.51 12.67
C ASN A 139 -22.13 -4.33 12.06
N ASN A 140 -21.95 -4.23 10.74
CA ASN A 140 -20.83 -4.85 10.01
C ASN A 140 -19.53 -4.04 10.08
N LEU A 141 -19.53 -2.86 10.70
CA LEU A 141 -18.34 -2.05 10.92
C LEU A 141 -17.79 -2.28 12.33
N HIS A 142 -16.59 -2.85 12.41
CA HIS A 142 -15.87 -3.08 13.65
C HIS A 142 -14.73 -2.08 13.80
N HIS A 143 -14.79 -1.22 14.80
CA HIS A 143 -13.80 -0.17 15.03
C HIS A 143 -12.88 -0.53 16.21
N PHE A 144 -11.57 -0.34 16.02
CA PHE A 144 -10.55 -0.52 17.04
C PHE A 144 -9.62 0.69 17.06
N THR A 145 -9.12 1.06 18.23
CA THR A 145 -8.07 2.08 18.39
C THR A 145 -6.80 1.42 18.90
N THR A 146 -5.70 1.61 18.18
CA THR A 146 -4.38 1.09 18.53
C THR A 146 -3.40 2.25 18.68
N PRO A 147 -3.31 2.87 19.87
CA PRO A 147 -2.56 4.12 20.05
C PRO A 147 -1.03 3.94 19.96
N THR A 148 -0.53 2.70 20.02
CA THR A 148 0.91 2.41 19.90
C THR A 148 1.15 1.20 18.99
N LEU A 149 2.37 1.08 18.46
CA LEU A 149 2.76 -0.06 17.62
C LEU A 149 2.52 -1.42 18.31
N PRO A 150 2.87 -1.62 19.61
CA PRO A 150 2.50 -2.84 20.33
C PRO A 150 1.01 -3.19 20.32
N HIS A 151 0.10 -2.21 20.44
CA HIS A 151 -1.35 -2.49 20.37
C HIS A 151 -1.75 -3.00 18.98
N LEU A 152 -1.21 -2.39 17.92
CA LEU A 152 -1.46 -2.81 16.54
C LEU A 152 -0.91 -4.23 16.29
N LEU A 153 0.32 -4.48 16.74
CA LEU A 153 0.92 -5.81 16.67
C LEU A 153 0.05 -6.81 17.45
N ALA A 154 -0.34 -6.49 18.67
CA ALA A 154 -1.13 -7.40 19.47
C ALA A 154 -2.46 -7.78 18.80
N LEU A 155 -3.15 -6.80 18.20
CA LEU A 155 -4.41 -7.00 17.50
C LEU A 155 -4.26 -7.90 16.25
N LEU A 156 -3.24 -7.63 15.42
CA LEU A 156 -3.12 -8.26 14.09
C LEU A 156 -2.23 -9.50 14.07
N THR A 157 -1.36 -9.67 15.06
CA THR A 157 -0.36 -10.73 15.09
C THR A 157 -0.67 -11.85 16.05
N HIS A 158 -1.59 -11.64 17.00
CA HIS A 158 -2.09 -12.71 17.87
C HIS A 158 -3.37 -13.30 17.28
N GLN A 159 -3.36 -14.62 17.13
CA GLN A 159 -4.48 -15.38 16.61
C GLN A 159 -5.53 -15.52 17.71
N SER A 160 -6.36 -14.51 17.90
CA SER A 160 -7.62 -14.68 18.61
C SER A 160 -8.59 -15.42 17.68
N THR A 161 -9.29 -16.43 18.19
CA THR A 161 -10.35 -17.12 17.43
C THR A 161 -11.52 -16.19 17.07
N LEU A 162 -11.58 -15.01 17.70
CA LEU A 162 -12.62 -14.01 17.51
C LEU A 162 -12.20 -12.87 16.58
N PHE A 163 -10.95 -12.84 16.10
CA PHE A 163 -10.44 -11.79 15.23
C PHE A 163 -9.77 -12.37 13.97
N PRO A 164 -10.11 -11.89 12.77
CA PRO A 164 -11.16 -10.91 12.48
C PRO A 164 -12.56 -11.53 12.64
N PRO A 165 -13.62 -10.72 12.85
CA PRO A 165 -15.00 -11.19 12.84
C PRO A 165 -15.34 -11.97 11.56
N LEU A 166 -16.32 -12.86 11.65
CA LEU A 166 -16.83 -13.59 10.48
C LEU A 166 -17.25 -12.61 9.37
N ASP A 167 -17.07 -13.04 8.12
CA ASP A 167 -17.41 -12.28 6.92
C ASP A 167 -16.65 -10.95 6.74
N THR A 168 -15.56 -10.75 7.50
CA THR A 168 -14.65 -9.63 7.24
C THR A 168 -14.07 -9.76 5.83
N SER A 169 -14.24 -8.72 5.00
CA SER A 169 -13.62 -8.64 3.68
C SER A 169 -12.50 -7.61 3.61
N LEU A 170 -12.51 -6.62 4.50
CA LEU A 170 -11.56 -5.51 4.54
C LEU A 170 -11.09 -5.22 5.96
N ILE A 171 -9.77 -5.03 6.11
CA ILE A 171 -9.15 -4.39 7.27
C ILE A 171 -8.50 -3.09 6.80
N VAL A 172 -8.84 -1.96 7.42
CA VAL A 172 -8.20 -0.66 7.19
C VAL A 172 -7.32 -0.30 8.39
N ILE A 173 -6.08 0.17 8.13
CA ILE A 173 -5.15 0.66 9.15
C ILE A 173 -4.75 2.11 8.81
N ASP A 174 -5.19 3.08 9.62
CA ASP A 174 -4.98 4.51 9.35
C ASP A 174 -4.33 5.28 10.53
N SER A 175 -3.09 5.77 10.45
CA SER A 175 -2.01 5.44 9.52
C SER A 175 -0.89 4.65 10.21
N VAL A 176 -0.37 3.62 9.54
CA VAL A 176 0.62 2.69 10.12
C VAL A 176 2.00 3.34 10.27
N SER A 177 2.37 4.24 9.34
CA SER A 177 3.68 4.90 9.32
C SER A 177 3.99 5.69 10.58
N THR A 178 2.98 6.32 11.17
CA THR A 178 3.15 7.15 12.37
C THR A 178 3.49 6.29 13.58
N LEU A 179 2.89 5.10 13.71
CA LEU A 179 3.20 4.19 14.82
C LEU A 179 4.64 3.68 14.76
N PHE A 180 5.16 3.36 13.58
CA PHE A 180 6.56 3.00 13.41
C PHE A 180 7.51 4.18 13.64
N ALA A 181 7.14 5.38 13.20
CA ALA A 181 7.94 6.58 13.45
C ALA A 181 8.05 6.90 14.94
N LEU A 182 6.95 6.75 15.70
CA LEU A 182 6.93 6.98 17.15
C LEU A 182 7.64 5.87 17.93
N ALA A 183 7.52 4.61 17.51
CA ALA A 183 8.19 3.49 18.18
C ALA A 183 9.70 3.43 17.90
N PHE A 184 10.14 3.95 16.74
CA PHE A 184 11.54 3.95 16.31
C PHE A 184 11.94 5.35 15.79
N PRO A 185 12.06 6.35 16.69
CA PRO A 185 12.39 7.71 16.31
C PRO A 185 13.79 7.80 15.68
N LYS A 186 13.95 8.69 14.69
CA LYS A 186 15.25 9.01 14.12
C LYS A 186 16.00 9.89 15.13
N ILE A 187 17.18 9.46 15.58
CA ILE A 187 17.90 10.00 16.75
C ILE A 187 18.49 11.42 16.54
N LEU A 188 18.12 12.11 15.47
CA LEU A 188 18.60 13.46 15.16
C LEU A 188 18.02 14.56 16.08
N GLU A 189 16.92 14.34 16.80
CA GLU A 189 16.25 15.42 17.56
C GLU A 189 16.65 15.54 19.04
N ASN A 190 17.38 14.58 19.61
CA ASN A 190 17.71 14.57 21.06
C ASN A 190 19.23 14.59 21.36
N ALA A 191 20.06 14.97 20.40
CA ALA A 191 21.51 14.94 20.56
C ALA A 191 22.07 15.97 21.57
N ASP A 192 21.32 17.01 21.93
CA ASP A 192 21.84 18.15 22.69
C ASP A 192 21.71 18.08 24.22
N ILE A 193 21.06 17.04 24.77
CA ILE A 193 20.82 17.01 26.23
C ILE A 193 21.26 15.67 26.82
N LEU A 194 22.53 15.62 27.25
CA LEU A 194 23.07 14.72 28.28
C LEU A 194 23.26 13.23 27.90
N GLN A 195 24.43 12.83 27.35
CA GLN A 195 25.18 11.58 27.67
C GLN A 195 26.33 11.23 26.68
N THR A 196 27.29 10.43 27.14
CA THR A 196 28.59 10.06 26.53
C THR A 196 28.53 9.24 25.22
N PRO A 197 29.58 9.29 24.35
CA PRO A 197 29.52 8.83 22.95
C PRO A 197 29.51 7.31 22.72
N ALA A 198 30.15 6.49 23.57
CA ALA A 198 30.31 5.05 23.28
C ALA A 198 29.02 4.21 23.39
N LYS A 199 28.13 4.53 24.34
CA LYS A 199 26.84 3.83 24.52
C LYS A 199 25.77 4.23 23.50
N LYS A 200 25.97 5.35 22.79
CA LYS A 200 25.04 5.84 21.75
C LYS A 200 25.07 4.95 20.51
N SER A 201 26.25 4.48 20.09
CA SER A 201 26.40 3.68 18.86
C SER A 201 25.63 2.35 18.91
N GLU A 202 25.74 1.60 20.01
CA GLU A 202 25.12 0.29 20.16
C GLU A 202 23.59 0.37 20.30
N ALA A 203 23.07 1.33 21.06
CA ALA A 203 21.62 1.52 21.22
C ALA A 203 20.95 2.01 19.92
N VAL A 204 21.62 2.89 19.16
CA VAL A 204 21.17 3.34 17.82
C VAL A 204 21.13 2.15 16.87
N GLN A 205 22.23 1.39 16.79
CA GLN A 205 22.33 0.22 15.92
C GLN A 205 21.31 -0.87 16.27
N TRP A 206 21.10 -1.13 17.57
CA TRP A 206 20.08 -2.05 18.06
C TRP A 206 18.67 -1.61 17.67
N SER A 207 18.33 -0.33 17.86
CA SER A 207 17.01 0.21 17.51
C SER A 207 16.73 0.15 16.00
N ALA A 208 17.74 0.42 15.17
CA ALA A 208 17.65 0.36 13.72
C ALA A 208 17.45 -1.09 13.23
N GLY A 209 18.26 -2.04 13.72
CA GLY A 209 18.09 -3.45 13.41
C GLY A 209 16.75 -4.00 13.88
N ARG A 210 16.30 -3.59 15.08
CA ARG A 210 15.00 -4.01 15.64
C ARG A 210 13.83 -3.49 14.83
N ARG A 211 13.88 -2.25 14.33
CA ARG A 211 12.85 -1.67 13.46
C ARG A 211 12.61 -2.56 12.24
N TRP A 212 13.67 -2.99 11.56
CA TRP A 212 13.59 -3.86 10.38
C TRP A 212 13.01 -5.22 10.70
N ALA A 213 13.46 -5.84 11.80
CA ALA A 213 12.93 -7.13 12.24
C ALA A 213 11.42 -7.05 12.52
N VAL A 214 10.98 -6.01 13.23
CA VAL A 214 9.55 -5.80 13.54
C VAL A 214 8.73 -5.52 12.28
N MET A 215 9.24 -4.71 11.35
CA MET A 215 8.57 -4.48 10.06
C MET A 215 8.40 -5.78 9.26
N GLY A 216 9.46 -6.60 9.18
CA GLY A 216 9.41 -7.87 8.46
C GLY A 216 8.44 -8.88 9.09
N GLU A 217 8.45 -9.00 10.42
CA GLU A 217 7.50 -9.85 11.15
C GLU A 217 6.06 -9.38 10.97
N PHE A 218 5.82 -8.07 11.08
CA PHE A 218 4.51 -7.47 10.87
C PHE A 218 3.97 -7.81 9.48
N MET A 219 4.73 -7.52 8.43
CA MET A 219 4.33 -7.78 7.04
C MET A 219 4.09 -9.25 6.75
N SER A 220 4.93 -10.14 7.28
CA SER A 220 4.75 -11.59 7.17
C SER A 220 3.43 -12.05 7.81
N LYS A 221 3.11 -11.54 9.01
CA LYS A 221 1.89 -11.92 9.73
C LYS A 221 0.62 -11.35 9.10
N ILE A 222 0.60 -10.07 8.71
CA ILE A 222 -0.56 -9.49 8.04
C ILE A 222 -0.76 -10.06 6.63
N GLY A 223 0.32 -10.34 5.90
CA GLY A 223 0.26 -10.99 4.60
C GLY A 223 -0.33 -12.39 4.69
N ARG A 224 0.07 -13.16 5.73
CA ARG A 224 -0.55 -14.45 6.04
C ARG A 224 -2.03 -14.29 6.38
N LEU A 225 -2.39 -13.35 7.26
CA LEU A 225 -3.78 -13.08 7.66
C LEU A 225 -4.66 -12.76 6.44
N ALA A 226 -4.18 -11.89 5.55
CA ALA A 226 -4.85 -11.53 4.30
C ALA A 226 -5.06 -12.78 3.43
N ALA A 227 -3.99 -13.54 3.17
CA ALA A 227 -4.03 -14.69 2.28
C ALA A 227 -4.89 -15.85 2.79
N THR A 228 -4.81 -16.18 4.08
CA THR A 228 -5.54 -17.33 4.68
C THR A 228 -7.02 -17.03 4.86
N SER A 229 -7.34 -15.78 5.22
CA SER A 229 -8.73 -15.37 5.49
C SER A 229 -9.41 -14.77 4.26
N ASN A 230 -8.69 -14.69 3.14
CA ASN A 230 -9.13 -13.99 1.93
C ASN A 230 -9.62 -12.57 2.26
N ILE A 231 -8.83 -11.77 2.95
CA ILE A 231 -9.17 -10.39 3.36
C ILE A 231 -8.29 -9.41 2.59
N ALA A 232 -8.85 -8.28 2.17
CA ALA A 232 -8.07 -7.14 1.70
C ALA A 232 -7.57 -6.35 2.92
N ILE A 233 -6.27 -6.05 2.97
CA ILE A 233 -5.72 -5.17 4.02
C ILE A 233 -5.27 -3.87 3.36
N LEU A 234 -5.92 -2.75 3.70
CA LEU A 234 -5.54 -1.42 3.26
C LEU A 234 -4.75 -0.72 4.38
N MET A 235 -3.55 -0.26 4.08
CA MET A 235 -2.75 0.55 5.00
C MET A 235 -2.52 1.93 4.41
N THR A 236 -2.68 2.98 5.22
CA THR A 236 -2.26 4.33 4.84
C THR A 236 -0.88 4.65 5.43
N SER A 237 -0.05 5.32 4.64
CA SER A 237 1.30 5.75 5.01
C SER A 237 1.51 7.23 4.70
N GLN A 238 2.28 7.93 5.53
CA GLN A 238 2.78 9.26 5.22
C GLN A 238 3.95 9.19 4.22
N THR A 239 4.38 10.35 3.73
CA THR A 239 5.57 10.49 2.88
C THR A 239 6.75 11.04 3.66
N THR A 240 7.97 10.69 3.23
CA THR A 240 9.21 11.35 3.61
C THR A 240 9.95 11.84 2.38
N THR A 241 10.64 12.97 2.50
CA THR A 241 11.49 13.51 1.45
C THR A 241 12.86 12.85 1.50
N ARG A 242 13.34 12.35 0.37
CA ARG A 242 14.75 11.96 0.18
C ARG A 242 15.40 12.96 -0.77
N ILE A 243 16.57 13.45 -0.40
CA ILE A 243 17.40 14.34 -1.21
C ILE A 243 18.65 13.54 -1.57
N LYS A 244 18.98 13.45 -2.85
CA LYS A 244 20.22 12.83 -3.33
C LYS A 244 21.09 13.94 -3.92
N HIS A 245 22.40 13.86 -3.75
CA HIS A 245 23.34 14.91 -4.18
C HIS A 245 23.26 15.26 -5.68
N GLU A 246 22.72 14.37 -6.52
CA GLU A 246 22.59 14.57 -7.97
C GLU A 246 21.13 14.62 -8.48
N THR A 247 20.13 14.38 -7.62
CA THR A 247 18.71 14.37 -8.01
C THR A 247 17.88 15.31 -7.13
N ARG A 248 16.85 15.94 -7.73
CA ARG A 248 15.91 16.83 -7.02
C ARG A 248 15.27 16.11 -5.84
N ALA A 249 14.82 16.84 -4.83
CA ALA A 249 14.09 16.29 -3.69
C ALA A 249 12.88 15.46 -4.14
N VAL A 250 12.74 14.28 -3.54
CA VAL A 250 11.78 13.27 -3.97
C VAL A 250 10.93 12.80 -2.80
N LEU A 251 9.61 12.67 -3.00
CA LEU A 251 8.71 12.07 -2.02
C LEU A 251 8.62 10.55 -2.18
N HIS A 252 8.91 9.85 -1.09
CA HIS A 252 8.79 8.40 -0.97
C HIS A 252 7.90 8.02 0.22
N PRO A 253 7.36 6.79 0.29
CA PRO A 253 6.69 6.28 1.48
C PRO A 253 7.57 6.43 2.74
N ALA A 254 6.96 6.80 3.87
CA ALA A 254 7.66 6.97 5.14
C ALA A 254 8.19 5.65 5.75
N ILE A 255 7.60 4.53 5.32
CA ILE A 255 8.10 3.19 5.57
C ILE A 255 8.49 2.59 4.23
N SER A 256 9.74 2.13 4.12
CA SER A 256 10.29 1.47 2.93
C SER A 256 11.27 0.40 3.39
N GLY A 257 11.52 -0.63 2.58
CA GLY A 257 12.54 -1.64 2.84
C GLY A 257 12.12 -3.00 2.29
N ASN A 258 13.09 -3.83 1.92
CA ASN A 258 12.86 -5.06 1.15
C ASN A 258 11.74 -5.96 1.69
N ALA A 259 11.69 -6.23 2.99
CA ALA A 259 10.64 -7.06 3.58
C ALA A 259 9.24 -6.40 3.50
N TRP A 260 9.19 -5.08 3.60
CA TRP A 260 7.95 -4.31 3.50
C TRP A 260 7.46 -4.21 2.06
N ASP A 261 8.34 -3.82 1.15
CA ASP A 261 8.04 -3.64 -0.27
C ASP A 261 7.62 -4.96 -0.94
N ASN A 262 8.23 -6.09 -0.54
CA ASN A 262 7.85 -7.41 -1.01
C ASN A 262 6.50 -7.89 -0.45
N GLY A 263 6.14 -7.48 0.77
CA GLY A 263 4.86 -7.85 1.39
C GLY A 263 3.65 -7.11 0.82
N ILE A 264 3.86 -6.02 0.08
CA ILE A 264 2.79 -5.23 -0.53
C ILE A 264 2.43 -5.79 -1.90
N GLY A 265 1.16 -6.15 -2.11
CA GLY A 265 0.63 -6.63 -3.39
C GLY A 265 0.28 -5.50 -4.36
N ALA A 266 -0.24 -4.38 -3.83
CA ALA A 266 -0.56 -3.18 -4.58
C ALA A 266 -0.15 -1.90 -3.83
N ARG A 267 0.35 -0.90 -4.54
CA ARG A 267 0.79 0.38 -3.97
C ARG A 267 0.25 1.54 -4.80
N LEU A 268 -0.40 2.47 -4.11
CA LEU A 268 -0.91 3.71 -4.68
C LEU A 268 -0.22 4.91 -4.05
N VAL A 269 0.04 5.93 -4.88
CA VAL A 269 0.42 7.26 -4.42
C VAL A 269 -0.74 8.23 -4.64
N LEU A 270 -1.14 8.95 -3.61
CA LEU A 270 -2.11 10.04 -3.70
C LEU A 270 -1.40 11.38 -3.61
N PHE A 271 -1.73 12.29 -4.52
CA PHE A 271 -1.15 13.63 -4.54
C PHE A 271 -2.11 14.69 -5.09
N ARG A 272 -1.72 15.95 -4.90
CA ARG A 272 -2.37 17.12 -5.49
C ARG A 272 -1.42 17.66 -6.55
N ASP A 273 -1.97 18.07 -7.68
CA ASP A 273 -1.25 18.81 -8.70
C ASP A 273 -2.22 19.75 -9.43
N TRP A 274 -1.68 20.58 -10.32
CA TRP A 274 -2.42 21.50 -11.16
C TRP A 274 -2.61 20.86 -12.54
N LEU A 275 -3.82 20.97 -13.11
CA LEU A 275 -4.03 20.64 -14.51
C LEU A 275 -3.54 21.83 -15.36
N PHE A 276 -2.45 21.64 -16.10
CA PHE A 276 -2.04 22.59 -17.12
C PHE A 276 -2.68 22.19 -18.45
N GLY A 277 -3.54 23.05 -19.01
CA GLY A 277 -4.06 22.87 -20.37
C GLY A 277 -2.90 22.82 -21.37
N GLY A 278 -3.02 21.96 -22.38
CA GLY A 278 -1.98 21.75 -23.39
C GLY A 278 -1.64 23.01 -24.21
N PRO A 279 -0.55 22.96 -25.00
CA PRO A 279 -0.01 24.10 -25.75
C PRO A 279 -0.95 24.68 -26.83
N GLU A 280 -2.08 24.04 -27.13
CA GLU A 280 -3.05 24.49 -28.13
C GLU A 280 -4.18 25.37 -27.57
N MET A 281 -4.20 25.66 -26.27
CA MET A 281 -5.19 26.59 -25.70
C MET A 281 -4.62 28.02 -25.61
N PRO A 282 -5.03 28.96 -26.49
CA PRO A 282 -4.56 30.32 -26.46
C PRO A 282 -5.14 31.02 -25.23
N SER A 283 -4.30 31.30 -24.23
CA SER A 283 -4.50 32.39 -23.26
C SER A 283 -5.91 32.53 -22.65
N SER A 284 -6.34 31.51 -21.91
CA SER A 284 -7.23 31.68 -20.77
C SER A 284 -6.83 30.64 -19.73
N ARG A 285 -6.38 31.10 -18.55
CA ARG A 285 -6.06 30.32 -17.33
C ARG A 285 -6.42 28.83 -17.44
N GLY A 286 -5.43 27.93 -17.41
CA GLY A 286 -5.67 26.51 -17.17
C GLY A 286 -6.72 26.36 -16.08
N GLU A 287 -7.80 25.66 -16.38
CA GLU A 287 -9.00 25.65 -15.57
C GLU A 287 -8.65 25.05 -14.20
N TYR A 288 -8.50 25.90 -13.19
CA TYR A 288 -8.22 25.45 -11.84
C TYR A 288 -9.45 24.69 -11.35
N VAL A 289 -9.36 23.37 -11.30
CA VAL A 289 -10.38 22.55 -10.65
C VAL A 289 -10.05 22.48 -9.16
N PRO A 290 -10.75 23.23 -8.29
CA PRO A 290 -10.50 23.19 -6.86
C PRO A 290 -10.70 21.76 -6.34
N GLY A 291 -9.76 21.31 -5.52
CA GLY A 291 -9.89 20.02 -4.84
C GLY A 291 -9.48 18.79 -5.66
N ILE A 292 -8.95 18.95 -6.89
CA ILE A 292 -8.48 17.82 -7.69
C ILE A 292 -7.35 17.03 -7.00
N ARG A 293 -7.42 15.70 -7.13
CA ARG A 293 -6.46 14.72 -6.64
C ARG A 293 -6.10 13.75 -7.75
N PHE A 294 -4.93 13.15 -7.57
CA PHE A 294 -4.39 12.15 -8.47
C PHE A 294 -4.07 10.89 -7.67
N ALA A 295 -4.43 9.74 -8.22
CA ALA A 295 -4.06 8.42 -7.75
C ALA A 295 -3.15 7.77 -8.79
N GLY A 296 -1.87 7.61 -8.44
CA GLY A 296 -0.89 6.89 -9.25
C GLY A 296 -0.74 5.45 -8.81
N VAL A 297 -0.74 4.51 -9.76
CA VAL A 297 -0.57 3.08 -9.49
C VAL A 297 0.92 2.72 -9.60
N MET A 298 1.57 2.54 -8.46
CA MET A 298 3.00 2.22 -8.38
C MET A 298 3.27 0.72 -8.43
N LYS A 299 2.33 -0.08 -7.90
CA LYS A 299 2.39 -1.54 -7.89
C LYS A 299 0.98 -2.09 -8.00
N ALA A 300 0.76 -3.10 -8.82
CA ALA A 300 -0.50 -3.83 -8.91
C ALA A 300 -0.23 -5.30 -9.22
N LYS A 301 -1.00 -6.21 -8.59
CA LYS A 301 -0.85 -7.67 -8.76
C LYS A 301 0.59 -8.16 -8.58
N GLY A 302 1.32 -7.55 -7.64
CA GLY A 302 2.74 -7.88 -7.38
C GLY A 302 3.74 -7.26 -8.36
N VAL A 303 3.29 -6.63 -9.45
CA VAL A 303 4.13 -5.98 -10.47
C VAL A 303 4.33 -4.51 -10.12
N THR A 304 5.59 -4.10 -9.99
CA THR A 304 5.97 -2.69 -9.76
C THR A 304 6.14 -1.98 -11.10
N TYR A 305 5.55 -0.79 -11.23
CA TYR A 305 5.67 0.04 -12.43
C TYR A 305 6.83 1.02 -12.33
N GLU A 306 7.44 1.34 -13.48
CA GLU A 306 8.34 2.49 -13.60
C GLU A 306 7.53 3.79 -13.51
N GLY A 307 8.05 4.82 -12.85
CA GLY A 307 7.28 6.04 -12.70
C GLY A 307 6.00 5.84 -11.85
N VAL A 308 5.08 6.79 -11.98
CA VAL A 308 3.83 6.79 -11.21
C VAL A 308 2.74 5.90 -11.88
N GLY A 309 3.16 4.98 -12.77
CA GLY A 309 2.31 4.08 -13.53
C GLY A 309 1.09 4.77 -14.13
N LYS A 310 -0.08 4.11 -14.08
CA LYS A 310 -1.35 4.72 -14.49
C LYS A 310 -1.80 5.76 -13.47
N VAL A 311 -2.15 6.95 -13.94
CA VAL A 311 -2.66 8.04 -13.09
C VAL A 311 -4.14 8.29 -13.34
N ILE A 312 -4.91 8.33 -12.26
CA ILE A 312 -6.36 8.56 -12.27
C ILE A 312 -6.65 9.86 -11.53
N THR A 313 -7.44 10.74 -12.15
CA THR A 313 -7.90 12.00 -11.58
C THR A 313 -9.24 11.85 -10.88
N PHE A 314 -9.36 12.43 -9.69
CA PHE A 314 -10.59 12.40 -8.91
C PHE A 314 -10.72 13.61 -7.98
N THR A 315 -11.94 13.88 -7.53
CA THR A 315 -12.27 14.84 -6.48
C THR A 315 -12.79 14.12 -5.24
N ILE A 316 -12.68 14.77 -4.09
CA ILE A 316 -13.31 14.31 -2.84
C ILE A 316 -14.46 15.25 -2.56
N GLU A 317 -15.67 14.76 -2.80
CA GLU A 317 -16.90 15.52 -2.69
C GLU A 317 -17.65 15.13 -1.41
N GLU A 318 -18.69 15.88 -1.06
CA GLU A 318 -19.64 15.45 -0.02
C GLU A 318 -20.15 14.04 -0.29
N HIS A 319 -20.21 13.65 -1.58
CA HIS A 319 -20.73 12.37 -1.99
C HIS A 319 -19.74 11.22 -2.19
N GLY A 320 -18.48 11.41 -1.79
CA GLY A 320 -17.47 10.36 -1.84
C GLY A 320 -16.36 10.74 -2.81
N LEU A 321 -15.74 9.72 -3.41
CA LEU A 321 -14.78 9.95 -4.49
C LEU A 321 -15.54 10.07 -5.82
N HIS A 322 -15.23 11.10 -6.59
CA HIS A 322 -15.78 11.30 -7.92
C HIS A 322 -14.66 11.31 -8.96
N GLU A 323 -14.78 10.47 -9.98
CA GLU A 323 -13.78 10.32 -11.02
C GLU A 323 -13.93 11.40 -12.10
N MET A 324 -12.84 12.06 -12.47
CA MET A 324 -12.86 13.10 -13.51
C MET A 324 -12.45 12.52 -14.86
N MET A 325 -13.31 12.62 -15.87
CA MET A 325 -12.99 12.20 -17.23
C MET A 325 -12.15 13.28 -17.93
N HIS A 326 -10.82 13.14 -17.85
CA HIS A 326 -9.88 13.86 -18.72
C HIS A 326 -9.10 12.83 -19.55
N ASP A 327 -8.79 13.18 -20.80
CA ASP A 327 -7.95 12.35 -21.66
C ASP A 327 -6.53 12.30 -21.06
N GLN A 328 -5.98 11.09 -20.90
CA GLN A 328 -4.65 10.91 -20.29
C GLN A 328 -3.55 11.60 -21.11
N ALA A 329 -3.79 11.86 -22.40
CA ALA A 329 -2.91 12.62 -23.28
C ALA A 329 -2.74 14.10 -22.87
N GLU A 330 -3.70 14.67 -22.13
CA GLU A 330 -3.68 16.08 -21.72
C GLU A 330 -3.03 16.31 -20.35
N ILE A 331 -2.84 15.25 -19.55
CA ILE A 331 -2.27 15.37 -18.21
C ILE A 331 -0.73 15.36 -18.30
N ARG A 332 -0.13 16.51 -18.62
CA ARG A 332 1.32 16.71 -18.45
C ARG A 332 1.64 16.86 -16.97
N LEU A 333 1.74 15.74 -16.26
CA LEU A 333 2.28 15.73 -14.91
C LEU A 333 3.79 15.96 -14.98
N ASN A 334 4.32 16.84 -14.13
CA ASN A 334 5.77 16.99 -13.94
C ASN A 334 6.32 15.80 -13.11
N ILE A 335 6.08 14.57 -13.57
CA ILE A 335 6.55 13.34 -12.96
C ILE A 335 7.69 12.83 -13.84
N SER A 336 8.93 13.13 -13.45
CA SER A 336 10.08 12.52 -14.12
C SER A 336 10.27 11.09 -13.57
N PRO A 337 10.29 10.05 -14.43
CA PRO A 337 10.69 8.73 -14.00
C PRO A 337 12.16 8.79 -13.55
N ILE A 338 12.44 8.33 -12.33
CA ILE A 338 13.81 8.17 -11.85
C ILE A 338 14.30 6.83 -12.41
N LEU A 339 15.21 6.88 -13.38
CA LEU A 339 15.90 5.69 -13.89
C LEU A 339 16.68 5.02 -12.74
N PRO A 340 16.67 3.69 -12.63
CA PRO A 340 17.51 2.99 -11.67
C PRO A 340 18.98 3.26 -12.01
N ALA A 341 19.76 3.69 -11.01
CA ALA A 341 21.21 3.68 -11.13
C ALA A 341 21.65 2.21 -11.33
N THR A 342 22.49 1.98 -12.35
CA THR A 342 23.06 0.65 -12.61
C THR A 342 23.76 0.14 -11.37
N SER A 343 23.34 -1.02 -10.85
CA SER A 343 24.05 -1.71 -9.78
C SER A 343 25.50 -1.91 -10.20
N ILE A 344 26.43 -1.26 -9.50
CA ILE A 344 27.86 -1.55 -9.65
C ILE A 344 28.01 -3.01 -9.19
N LYS A 345 28.29 -3.90 -10.16
CA LYS A 345 28.59 -5.30 -9.88
C LYS A 345 29.71 -5.32 -8.84
N ARG A 346 29.47 -5.95 -7.67
CA ARG A 346 30.52 -6.21 -6.68
C ARG A 346 31.73 -6.81 -7.40
N LYS A 347 32.88 -6.14 -7.28
CA LYS A 347 34.15 -6.67 -7.77
C LYS A 347 34.37 -8.00 -7.04
N ARG A 348 34.30 -9.10 -7.78
CA ARG A 348 34.59 -10.45 -7.28
C ARG A 348 35.98 -10.40 -6.65
N GLY A 349 36.06 -10.54 -5.32
CA GLY A 349 37.33 -10.55 -4.60
C GLY A 349 38.20 -11.69 -5.12
N GLU A 350 39.28 -11.33 -5.78
CA GLU A 350 40.36 -12.22 -6.15
C GLU A 350 41.14 -12.51 -4.86
N ILE A 351 41.23 -13.78 -4.50
CA ILE A 351 42.00 -14.23 -3.32
C ILE A 351 43.47 -14.11 -3.71
N ALA A 352 44.21 -13.23 -3.04
CA ALA A 352 45.65 -13.16 -3.16
C ALA A 352 46.26 -13.27 -1.76
N ASP A 353 46.82 -14.44 -1.48
CA ASP A 353 47.78 -14.68 -0.41
C ASP A 353 49.02 -13.80 -0.64
N SER A 354 49.37 -12.95 0.33
CA SER A 354 50.76 -12.65 0.66
C SER A 354 50.85 -11.71 1.87
N GLU A 355 51.58 -12.17 2.89
CA GLU A 355 52.04 -11.43 4.06
C GLU A 355 52.96 -10.26 3.68
N SER A 356 52.78 -9.12 4.35
CA SER A 356 53.88 -8.23 4.76
C SER A 356 53.35 -7.18 5.74
N GLU A 357 53.96 -7.15 6.92
CA GLU A 357 53.84 -6.10 7.94
C GLU A 357 54.47 -4.78 7.42
N ASP A 358 53.81 -3.65 7.66
CA ASP A 358 54.38 -2.48 8.36
C ASP A 358 53.51 -1.20 8.21
N GLU A 359 53.21 -0.64 9.38
CA GLU A 359 52.95 0.76 9.78
C GLU A 359 52.32 1.76 8.78
N GLU A 360 51.13 2.28 9.13
CA GLU A 360 50.98 3.63 9.72
C GLU A 360 49.52 3.93 10.07
N ALA A 361 49.32 4.64 11.18
CA ALA A 361 48.04 4.91 11.81
C ALA A 361 47.13 5.82 10.95
N ALA A 362 46.15 5.22 10.28
CA ALA A 362 45.05 5.94 9.64
C ALA A 362 43.92 6.21 10.63
N SER A 363 43.90 7.42 11.22
CA SER A 363 42.71 7.97 11.87
C SER A 363 41.83 8.64 10.83
N ASP A 364 40.97 7.87 10.16
CA ASP A 364 39.95 8.40 9.25
C ASP A 364 38.56 8.06 9.80
N HIS A 365 38.08 8.92 10.70
CA HIS A 365 36.68 8.95 11.10
C HIS A 365 35.87 9.72 10.05
N ASP A 366 35.73 9.14 8.86
CA ASP A 366 34.72 9.54 7.89
C ASP A 366 33.67 8.42 7.79
N PHE A 367 32.83 8.30 8.81
CA PHE A 367 31.66 7.43 8.78
C PHE A 367 30.54 8.12 7.98
N GLY A 368 30.77 8.20 6.67
CA GLY A 368 29.80 8.59 5.65
C GLY A 368 28.77 7.48 5.46
N TRP A 369 27.57 7.72 5.96
CA TRP A 369 26.37 6.95 5.70
C TRP A 369 26.06 6.91 4.20
N ALA A 370 26.58 5.92 3.49
CA ALA A 370 26.21 5.65 2.12
C ALA A 370 26.42 4.16 1.81
N GLU A 371 25.50 3.33 2.28
CA GLU A 371 25.21 2.04 1.65
C GLU A 371 23.76 1.63 2.02
N ASP A 372 22.82 2.54 1.74
CA ASP A 372 21.46 2.16 1.39
C ASP A 372 21.54 1.50 0.00
N ASP A 373 22.04 0.27 -0.04
CA ASP A 373 22.16 -0.59 -1.21
C ASP A 373 20.76 -1.15 -1.59
N ASP A 374 19.75 -0.27 -1.61
CA ASP A 374 18.41 -0.53 -2.11
C ASP A 374 18.37 -0.08 -3.57
N ALA A 375 18.46 -1.06 -4.48
CA ALA A 375 18.18 -0.87 -5.90
C ALA A 375 16.81 -0.16 -6.07
N LEU A 376 16.85 1.00 -6.72
CA LEU A 376 15.69 1.82 -7.03
C LEU A 376 14.66 1.04 -7.85
N ASN A 377 13.60 0.56 -7.21
CA ASN A 377 12.37 0.14 -7.88
C ASN A 377 11.17 1.04 -7.50
N ALA A 378 11.40 2.15 -6.80
CA ALA A 378 10.33 3.03 -6.36
C ALA A 378 10.34 4.31 -7.18
N ALA A 379 9.32 4.51 -7.99
CA ALA A 379 9.07 5.82 -8.54
C ALA A 379 8.46 6.76 -7.51
N ALA A 380 8.46 8.03 -7.86
CA ALA A 380 8.50 9.04 -6.85
C ALA A 380 7.99 10.36 -7.36
N LEU A 381 7.35 11.13 -6.48
CA LEU A 381 6.82 12.44 -6.81
C LEU A 381 7.91 13.48 -6.61
N ILE A 382 8.10 14.31 -7.62
CA ILE A 382 9.01 15.46 -7.56
C ILE A 382 8.22 16.61 -6.95
N GLY A 383 8.71 17.14 -5.84
CA GLY A 383 8.16 18.34 -5.20
C GLY A 383 8.53 19.61 -5.93
#